data_AF-A2A0H6-F1
#
_entry.id   AF-A2A0H6-F1
#
_cell.length_a   1.000
_cell.length_b   1.000
_cell.length_c   1.000
_cell.angle_alpha   90.00
_cell.angle_beta   90.00
_cell.angle_gamma   90.00
#
_symmetry.space_group_name_H-M   'P 1'
#
loop_
_entity.id
_entity.type
_entity.pdbx_description
1 polymer ?
#
loop_
_entity_poly.entity_id
_entity_poly.type
_entity_poly.pdbx_seq_one_letter_code
_entity_poly.pdbx_strand_id
1 'polypeptide(L)'
;MHSFKQQLHRVLLLFVLSSIWASTIAWANDRDSLQKAHIEASVKLINRAVTHNTLKARTVASNYLIDRLNYVSADTKTKIEQLQDLLKKQTGKALYVIITRSPDMVEEPNAATRFNQETKDFTEKVYAQSMLDENTVLLTINFVKSIKGKKVGIKTSYLQSTGLAVGGSLAQHKITANDFRADLQNKATNVNTKDDYARALIYRVHQSLGNFAKEVALDNPSSELIAKYEEVLGVASQTGAWASARVIEVSDNELVANLALAQETYDGVMTPSGKAISVSNMQKKSLQFWLSCNGSLKGFIGKNGKKYVALIRPANGTSCGSGAEFLGYYLKGLAAQHVKLSEQNPAKYPVWVKTGSKVRLNPALFKPENWFPTQNIILEKNKRLRARKYRKPYLNSVYINSADMSGFWSLLKDLQVVKTVCYEDIYWNNVLATPSNRSNIKGAINPHHFDVQNSRTTVKQTGCDFDKLLASAQNTQPRLAAGWGMLLYFKYVKTAGIHKQN
;
A
#
# COMPACT_ATOMS: atom_id res chain seq x y z
N MET A 1 -56.33 -7.67 40.59
CA MET A 1 -54.86 -7.50 40.41
C MET A 1 -54.23 -8.34 39.28
N HIS A 2 -54.82 -9.45 38.82
CA HIS A 2 -54.25 -10.24 37.69
C HIS A 2 -54.42 -9.60 36.30
N SER A 3 -55.54 -8.93 36.03
CA SER A 3 -55.81 -8.29 34.73
C SER A 3 -54.82 -7.14 34.40
N PHE A 4 -54.47 -6.32 35.38
CA PHE A 4 -53.58 -5.16 35.18
C PHE A 4 -52.14 -5.56 34.88
N LYS A 5 -51.62 -6.62 35.52
CA LYS A 5 -50.28 -7.15 35.23
C LYS A 5 -50.18 -7.73 33.82
N GLN A 6 -51.22 -8.43 33.34
CA GLN A 6 -51.25 -8.95 31.97
C GLN A 6 -51.34 -7.85 30.91
N GLN A 7 -52.13 -6.80 31.15
CA GLN A 7 -52.18 -5.65 30.25
C GLN A 7 -50.85 -4.89 30.21
N LEU A 8 -50.21 -4.69 31.37
CA LEU A 8 -48.89 -4.04 31.44
C LEU A 8 -47.81 -4.83 30.68
N HIS A 9 -47.81 -6.16 30.78
CA HIS A 9 -46.87 -7.01 30.03
C HIS A 9 -47.10 -6.94 28.52
N ARG A 10 -48.36 -6.89 28.05
CA ARG A 10 -48.67 -6.75 26.62
C ARG A 10 -48.26 -5.40 26.07
N VAL A 11 -48.49 -4.31 26.81
CA VAL A 11 -48.07 -2.96 26.43
C VAL A 11 -46.55 -2.86 26.40
N LEU A 12 -45.86 -3.42 27.39
CA LEU A 12 -44.39 -3.44 27.43
C LEU A 12 -43.81 -4.25 26.26
N LEU A 13 -44.40 -5.39 25.92
CA LEU A 13 -43.97 -6.21 24.79
C LEU A 13 -44.19 -5.49 23.45
N LEU A 14 -45.33 -4.82 23.28
CA LEU A 14 -45.61 -3.98 22.11
C LEU A 14 -44.65 -2.79 22.01
N PHE A 15 -44.31 -2.16 23.14
CA PHE A 15 -43.35 -1.06 23.19
C PHE A 15 -41.93 -1.53 22.84
N VAL A 16 -41.51 -2.68 23.34
CA VAL A 16 -40.21 -3.28 23.01
C VAL A 16 -40.17 -3.68 21.53
N LEU A 17 -41.22 -4.32 21.01
CA LEU A 17 -41.30 -4.71 19.60
C LEU A 17 -41.29 -3.49 18.68
N SER A 18 -42.04 -2.44 19.00
CA SER A 18 -42.05 -1.19 18.22
C SER A 18 -40.74 -0.41 18.32
N SER A 19 -40.05 -0.46 19.47
CA SER A 19 -38.70 0.13 19.63
C SER A 19 -37.66 -0.59 18.77
N ILE A 20 -37.71 -1.92 18.73
CA ILE A 20 -36.85 -2.74 17.86
C ILE A 20 -37.16 -2.43 16.40
N TRP A 21 -38.44 -2.36 16.03
CA TRP A 21 -38.87 -2.05 14.66
C TRP A 21 -38.44 -0.66 14.20
N ALA A 22 -38.62 0.36 15.05
CA ALA A 22 -38.20 1.74 14.76
C ALA A 22 -36.68 1.85 14.61
N SER A 23 -35.90 1.13 15.43
CA SER A 23 -34.44 1.09 15.28
C SER A 23 -34.00 0.42 13.98
N THR A 24 -34.63 -0.69 13.56
CA THR A 24 -34.32 -1.32 12.27
C THR A 24 -34.66 -0.44 11.06
N ILE A 25 -35.76 0.33 11.13
CA ILE A 25 -36.17 1.26 10.05
C ILE A 25 -35.22 2.45 9.94
N ALA A 26 -34.78 3.02 11.07
CA ALA A 26 -33.84 4.15 11.07
C ALA A 26 -32.48 3.77 10.47
N TRP A 27 -31.97 2.57 10.78
CA TRP A 27 -30.71 2.07 10.21
C TRP A 27 -30.83 1.70 8.72
N ALA A 28 -31.98 1.16 8.29
CA ALA A 28 -32.25 0.88 6.88
C ALA A 28 -32.28 2.17 6.03
N ASN A 29 -32.94 3.23 6.53
CA ASN A 29 -33.01 4.52 5.84
C ASN A 29 -31.64 5.21 5.68
N ASP A 30 -30.75 5.07 6.66
CA ASP A 30 -29.39 5.63 6.57
C ASP A 30 -28.52 4.86 5.57
N ARG A 31 -28.58 3.51 5.58
CA ARG A 31 -27.84 2.67 4.61
C ARG A 31 -28.31 2.93 3.18
N ASP A 32 -29.61 3.00 2.94
CA ASP A 32 -30.16 3.20 1.59
C ASP A 32 -29.80 4.58 1.04
N SER A 33 -29.81 5.61 1.90
CA SER A 33 -29.30 6.95 1.57
C SER A 33 -27.81 6.93 1.20
N LEU A 34 -26.98 6.26 2.00
CA LEU A 34 -25.55 6.10 1.71
C LEU A 34 -25.29 5.30 0.43
N GLN A 35 -26.10 4.28 0.14
CA GLN A 35 -26.03 3.52 -1.11
C GLN A 35 -26.43 4.38 -2.31
N LYS A 36 -27.48 5.21 -2.19
CA LYS A 36 -27.88 6.16 -3.23
C LYS A 36 -26.75 7.15 -3.54
N ALA A 37 -26.16 7.77 -2.51
CA ALA A 37 -25.02 8.67 -2.69
C ALA A 37 -23.81 7.95 -3.30
N HIS A 38 -23.59 6.68 -2.94
CA HIS A 38 -22.52 5.86 -3.50
C HIS A 38 -22.72 5.58 -5.01
N ILE A 39 -23.96 5.32 -5.44
CA ILE A 39 -24.34 5.16 -6.85
C ILE A 39 -24.12 6.47 -7.61
N GLU A 40 -24.67 7.58 -7.12
CA GLU A 40 -24.55 8.90 -7.77
C GLU A 40 -23.09 9.32 -7.98
N ALA A 41 -22.24 9.12 -6.96
CA ALA A 41 -20.81 9.39 -7.07
C ALA A 41 -20.13 8.51 -8.14
N SER A 42 -20.55 7.24 -8.27
CA SER A 42 -19.98 6.29 -9.22
C SER A 42 -20.42 6.58 -10.65
N VAL A 43 -21.70 6.96 -10.86
CA VAL A 43 -22.22 7.45 -12.14
C VAL A 43 -21.44 8.67 -12.61
N LYS A 44 -21.21 9.65 -11.73
CA LYS A 44 -20.43 10.85 -12.05
C LYS A 44 -19.00 10.52 -12.50
N LEU A 45 -18.36 9.54 -11.87
CA LEU A 45 -17.01 9.11 -12.25
C LEU A 45 -17.00 8.37 -13.59
N ILE A 46 -17.98 7.50 -13.83
CA ILE A 46 -18.12 6.81 -15.12
C ILE A 46 -18.39 7.81 -16.24
N ASN A 47 -19.30 8.75 -16.06
CA ASN A 47 -19.59 9.74 -17.10
C ASN A 47 -18.36 10.58 -17.43
N ARG A 48 -17.56 10.97 -16.43
CA ARG A 48 -16.26 11.63 -16.67
C ARG A 48 -15.29 10.76 -17.46
N ALA A 49 -15.21 9.46 -17.14
CA ALA A 49 -14.39 8.51 -17.87
C ALA A 49 -14.85 8.33 -19.33
N VAL A 50 -16.15 8.18 -19.55
CA VAL A 50 -16.76 8.12 -20.90
C VAL A 50 -16.44 9.39 -21.68
N THR A 51 -16.73 10.57 -21.12
CA THR A 51 -16.42 11.86 -21.76
C THR A 51 -14.95 11.92 -22.14
N HIS A 52 -14.04 11.64 -21.19
CA HIS A 52 -12.60 11.60 -21.44
C HIS A 52 -12.22 10.69 -22.61
N ASN A 53 -12.76 9.48 -22.67
CA ASN A 53 -12.42 8.50 -23.71
C ASN A 53 -13.05 8.84 -25.08
N THR A 54 -14.11 9.65 -25.11
CA THR A 54 -14.76 10.08 -26.37
C THR A 54 -14.17 11.35 -26.98
N LEU A 55 -13.23 12.04 -26.30
CA LEU A 55 -12.57 13.24 -26.84
C LEU A 55 -11.72 12.92 -28.08
N LYS A 56 -11.89 13.72 -29.15
CA LYS A 56 -11.16 13.57 -30.44
C LYS A 56 -9.65 13.73 -30.33
N ALA A 57 -9.17 14.61 -29.45
CA ALA A 57 -7.75 14.84 -29.19
C ALA A 57 -7.48 14.53 -27.71
N ARG A 58 -7.12 13.28 -27.40
CA ARG A 58 -6.75 12.89 -26.04
C ARG A 58 -5.33 13.39 -25.75
N THR A 59 -5.17 14.15 -24.67
CA THR A 59 -3.85 14.58 -24.16
C THR A 59 -3.29 13.62 -23.11
N VAL A 60 -4.11 12.68 -22.62
CA VAL A 60 -3.78 11.74 -21.53
C VAL A 60 -4.25 10.33 -21.89
N ALA A 61 -3.65 9.31 -21.27
CA ALA A 61 -3.99 7.89 -21.43
C ALA A 61 -5.48 7.61 -21.12
N SER A 62 -6.03 6.58 -21.78
CA SER A 62 -7.43 6.15 -21.64
C SER A 62 -7.80 5.87 -20.18
N ASN A 63 -9.02 6.25 -19.79
CA ASN A 63 -9.50 6.16 -18.42
C ASN A 63 -10.68 5.19 -18.37
N TYR A 64 -10.39 3.89 -18.36
CA TYR A 64 -11.41 2.83 -18.30
C TYR A 64 -11.48 2.17 -16.91
N LEU A 65 -10.49 2.41 -16.04
CA LEU A 65 -10.42 1.87 -14.68
C LEU A 65 -10.54 2.98 -13.62
N ILE A 66 -11.66 2.99 -12.91
CA ILE A 66 -11.91 3.86 -11.76
C ILE A 66 -11.62 3.08 -10.47
N ASP A 67 -10.39 3.19 -9.98
CA ASP A 67 -9.98 2.60 -8.70
C ASP A 67 -10.13 3.63 -7.57
N ARG A 68 -11.23 3.54 -6.81
CA ARG A 68 -11.52 4.45 -5.69
C ARG A 68 -10.75 4.11 -4.42
N LEU A 69 -10.07 2.97 -4.38
CA LEU A 69 -9.41 2.44 -3.19
C LEU A 69 -7.88 2.43 -3.30
N ASN A 70 -7.33 2.75 -4.48
CA ASN A 70 -5.95 2.44 -4.84
C ASN A 70 -5.64 0.94 -4.57
N TYR A 71 -6.61 0.09 -4.94
CA TYR A 71 -6.56 -1.34 -4.77
C TYR A 71 -5.43 -1.95 -5.59
N VAL A 72 -5.28 -1.57 -6.87
CA VAL A 72 -4.22 -2.07 -7.75
C VAL A 72 -3.01 -1.14 -7.79
N SER A 73 -1.82 -1.67 -8.08
CA SER A 73 -0.64 -0.84 -8.33
C SER A 73 -0.78 0.00 -9.62
N ALA A 74 0.04 1.06 -9.74
CA ALA A 74 0.06 1.91 -10.93
C ALA A 74 0.43 1.15 -12.22
N ASP A 75 1.34 0.17 -12.12
CA ASP A 75 1.71 -0.71 -13.24
C ASP A 75 0.51 -1.56 -13.69
N THR A 76 -0.14 -2.23 -12.73
CA THR A 76 -1.34 -3.02 -12.98
C THR A 76 -2.48 -2.18 -13.57
N LYS A 77 -2.70 -0.97 -13.04
CA LYS A 77 -3.67 -0.03 -13.62
C LYS A 77 -3.36 0.28 -15.08
N THR A 78 -2.11 0.61 -15.38
CA THR A 78 -1.67 0.95 -16.75
C THR A 78 -1.94 -0.21 -17.72
N LYS A 79 -1.60 -1.44 -17.33
CA LYS A 79 -1.82 -2.64 -18.15
C LYS A 79 -3.30 -2.92 -18.39
N ILE A 80 -4.11 -2.83 -17.34
CA ILE A 80 -5.56 -2.97 -17.45
C ILE A 80 -6.12 -1.95 -18.46
N GLU A 81 -5.74 -0.67 -18.33
CA GLU A 81 -6.21 0.39 -19.22
C GLU A 81 -5.72 0.22 -20.66
N GLN A 82 -4.50 -0.28 -20.87
CA GLN A 82 -3.96 -0.62 -22.19
C GLN A 82 -4.77 -1.75 -22.87
N LEU A 83 -5.11 -2.81 -22.13
CA LEU A 83 -5.95 -3.89 -22.65
C LEU A 83 -7.37 -3.39 -22.93
N GLN A 84 -7.98 -2.61 -22.04
CA GLN A 84 -9.31 -2.02 -22.28
C GLN A 84 -9.32 -1.11 -23.53
N ASP A 85 -8.25 -0.35 -23.78
CA ASP A 85 -8.10 0.47 -24.98
C ASP A 85 -7.90 -0.41 -26.23
N LEU A 86 -7.14 -1.50 -26.13
CA LEU A 86 -6.98 -2.50 -27.19
C LEU A 86 -8.34 -3.10 -27.60
N LEU A 87 -9.15 -3.51 -26.62
CA LEU A 87 -10.50 -4.03 -26.84
C LEU A 87 -11.36 -3.04 -27.62
N LYS A 88 -11.36 -1.76 -27.20
CA LYS A 88 -12.13 -0.71 -27.87
C LYS A 88 -11.66 -0.49 -29.30
N LYS A 89 -10.36 -0.44 -29.53
CA LYS A 89 -9.77 -0.24 -30.87
C LYS A 89 -10.06 -1.39 -31.82
N GLN A 90 -9.96 -2.63 -31.35
CA GLN A 90 -10.06 -3.81 -32.23
C GLN A 90 -11.50 -4.31 -32.43
N THR A 91 -12.38 -4.10 -31.45
CA THR A 91 -13.74 -4.68 -31.49
C THR A 91 -14.86 -3.66 -31.43
N GLY A 92 -14.56 -2.39 -31.14
CA GLY A 92 -15.57 -1.37 -30.87
C GLY A 92 -16.26 -1.52 -29.50
N LYS A 93 -16.04 -2.62 -28.78
CA LYS A 93 -16.61 -2.86 -27.43
C LYS A 93 -15.78 -2.16 -26.36
N ALA A 94 -16.42 -1.63 -25.32
CA ALA A 94 -15.70 -1.01 -24.19
C ALA A 94 -15.92 -1.79 -22.89
N LEU A 95 -14.86 -2.00 -22.12
CA LEU A 95 -14.95 -2.55 -20.77
C LEU A 95 -14.58 -1.45 -19.77
N TYR A 96 -15.56 -0.97 -19.01
CA TYR A 96 -15.36 -0.06 -17.89
C TYR A 96 -15.30 -0.85 -16.59
N VAL A 97 -14.41 -0.44 -15.68
CA VAL A 97 -14.22 -1.10 -14.39
C VAL A 97 -14.29 -0.07 -13.26
N ILE A 98 -15.03 -0.38 -12.20
CA ILE A 98 -14.98 0.37 -10.93
C ILE A 98 -14.51 -0.57 -9.82
N ILE A 99 -13.49 -0.15 -9.08
CA ILE A 99 -13.10 -0.79 -7.81
C ILE A 99 -13.49 0.15 -6.69
N THR A 100 -14.38 -0.30 -5.79
CA THR A 100 -14.89 0.57 -4.74
C THR A 100 -15.32 -0.16 -3.47
N ARG A 101 -15.64 0.63 -2.44
CA ARG A 101 -16.11 0.15 -1.15
C ARG A 101 -17.52 0.67 -0.91
N SER A 102 -18.43 -0.25 -0.63
CA SER A 102 -19.81 0.04 -0.25
C SER A 102 -19.87 0.49 1.22
N PRO A 103 -20.95 1.20 1.62
CA PRO A 103 -21.23 1.52 3.01
C PRO A 103 -21.17 0.29 3.93
N ASP A 104 -20.63 0.46 5.13
CA ASP A 104 -20.42 -0.63 6.10
C ASP A 104 -21.75 -1.30 6.48
N MET A 105 -21.74 -2.63 6.57
CA MET A 105 -22.89 -3.42 7.01
C MET A 105 -22.81 -3.63 8.52
N VAL A 106 -23.78 -3.11 9.27
CA VAL A 106 -23.77 -3.17 10.74
C VAL A 106 -24.96 -3.99 11.24
N GLU A 107 -24.69 -5.00 12.07
CA GLU A 107 -25.68 -5.94 12.61
C GLU A 107 -26.57 -6.63 11.54
N GLU A 108 -26.07 -6.73 10.31
CA GLU A 108 -26.84 -7.27 9.20
C GLU A 108 -26.97 -8.81 9.27
N PRO A 109 -28.19 -9.35 9.39
CA PRO A 109 -28.42 -10.78 9.21
C PRO A 109 -28.13 -11.14 7.75
N ASN A 110 -27.39 -12.24 7.51
CA ASN A 110 -27.01 -12.69 6.17
C ASN A 110 -26.25 -11.65 5.32
N ALA A 111 -25.33 -10.90 5.94
CA ALA A 111 -24.53 -9.86 5.30
C ALA A 111 -23.91 -10.25 3.94
N ALA A 112 -23.44 -11.50 3.78
CA ALA A 112 -22.89 -11.99 2.51
C ALA A 112 -23.92 -12.01 1.36
N THR A 113 -25.10 -12.58 1.60
CA THR A 113 -26.18 -12.64 0.60
C THR A 113 -26.68 -11.25 0.25
N ARG A 114 -26.93 -10.42 1.26
CA ARG A 114 -27.34 -9.02 1.06
C ARG A 114 -26.29 -8.24 0.27
N PHE A 115 -25.01 -8.43 0.57
CA PHE A 115 -23.94 -7.70 -0.11
C PHE A 115 -23.80 -8.09 -1.59
N ASN A 116 -23.98 -9.37 -1.91
CA ASN A 116 -23.99 -9.81 -3.30
C ASN A 116 -25.16 -9.21 -4.08
N GLN A 117 -26.35 -9.15 -3.48
CA GLN A 117 -27.51 -8.50 -4.11
C GLN A 117 -27.30 -6.99 -4.27
N GLU A 118 -26.84 -6.30 -3.22
CA GLU A 118 -26.55 -4.87 -3.29
C GLU A 118 -25.46 -4.56 -4.32
N THR A 119 -24.47 -5.44 -4.48
CA THR A 119 -23.44 -5.29 -5.52
C THR A 119 -24.05 -5.40 -6.92
N LYS A 120 -24.93 -6.38 -7.16
CA LYS A 120 -25.64 -6.51 -8.43
C LYS A 120 -26.49 -5.27 -8.73
N ASP A 121 -27.32 -4.86 -7.78
CA ASP A 121 -28.20 -3.70 -7.92
C ASP A 121 -27.39 -2.41 -8.14
N PHE A 122 -26.25 -2.28 -7.45
CA PHE A 122 -25.32 -1.17 -7.65
C PHE A 122 -24.79 -1.15 -9.08
N THR A 123 -24.29 -2.28 -9.61
CA THR A 123 -23.75 -2.35 -10.97
C THR A 123 -24.81 -2.00 -12.01
N GLU A 124 -26.02 -2.55 -11.88
CA GLU A 124 -27.13 -2.32 -12.81
C GLU A 124 -27.57 -0.85 -12.77
N LYS A 125 -27.73 -0.26 -11.59
CA LYS A 125 -28.10 1.16 -11.45
C LYS A 125 -27.03 2.10 -11.97
N VAL A 126 -25.76 1.85 -11.65
CA VAL A 126 -24.64 2.67 -12.17
C VAL A 126 -24.60 2.56 -13.69
N TYR A 127 -24.77 1.37 -14.26
CA TYR A 127 -24.80 1.19 -15.71
C TYR A 127 -25.93 1.99 -16.36
N ALA A 128 -27.16 1.77 -15.89
CA ALA A 128 -28.37 2.38 -16.46
C ALA A 128 -28.41 3.91 -16.35
N GLN A 129 -27.77 4.48 -15.32
CA GLN A 129 -27.73 5.94 -15.10
C GLN A 129 -26.50 6.62 -15.72
N SER A 130 -25.58 5.85 -16.30
CA SER A 130 -24.35 6.37 -16.92
C SER A 130 -24.52 6.58 -18.43
N MET A 131 -23.60 7.33 -19.03
CA MET A 131 -23.50 7.55 -20.49
C MET A 131 -22.89 6.35 -21.25
N LEU A 132 -23.07 5.14 -20.72
CA LEU A 132 -22.53 3.92 -21.30
C LEU A 132 -23.38 3.50 -22.53
N ASP A 133 -22.72 3.22 -23.65
CA ASP A 133 -23.37 2.81 -24.90
C ASP A 133 -23.71 1.32 -24.94
N GLU A 134 -24.49 0.89 -25.94
CA GLU A 134 -24.97 -0.49 -26.09
C GLU A 134 -23.87 -1.54 -26.30
N ASN A 135 -22.65 -1.13 -26.67
CA ASN A 135 -21.48 -2.00 -26.87
C ASN A 135 -20.53 -1.97 -25.67
N THR A 136 -20.97 -1.45 -24.52
CA THR A 136 -20.17 -1.38 -23.31
C THR A 136 -20.52 -2.44 -22.28
N VAL A 137 -19.55 -2.74 -21.44
CA VAL A 137 -19.67 -3.58 -20.24
C VAL A 137 -19.15 -2.80 -19.05
N LEU A 138 -19.88 -2.86 -17.93
CA LEU A 138 -19.42 -2.39 -16.63
C LEU A 138 -19.15 -3.57 -15.71
N LEU A 139 -17.92 -3.69 -15.25
CA LEU A 139 -17.50 -4.61 -14.20
C LEU A 139 -17.25 -3.83 -12.91
N THR A 140 -17.86 -4.24 -11.80
CA THR A 140 -17.62 -3.63 -10.49
C THR A 140 -17.01 -4.64 -9.54
N ILE A 141 -15.92 -4.27 -8.88
CA ILE A 141 -15.29 -5.02 -7.80
C ILE A 141 -15.57 -4.25 -6.51
N ASN A 142 -16.50 -4.78 -5.70
CA ASN A 142 -16.98 -4.13 -4.50
C ASN A 142 -16.46 -4.82 -3.24
N PHE A 143 -16.12 -4.00 -2.25
CA PHE A 143 -15.75 -4.44 -0.91
C PHE A 143 -16.71 -3.84 0.12
N VAL A 144 -17.01 -4.58 1.18
CA VAL A 144 -17.73 -4.03 2.33
C VAL A 144 -17.15 -4.53 3.64
N LYS A 145 -17.15 -3.66 4.65
CA LYS A 145 -16.86 -4.04 6.02
C LYS A 145 -18.18 -4.44 6.69
N SER A 146 -18.28 -5.68 7.13
CA SER A 146 -19.39 -6.20 7.92
C SER A 146 -19.02 -6.23 9.40
N ILE A 147 -19.86 -5.65 10.24
CA ILE A 147 -19.66 -5.43 11.67
C ILE A 147 -20.82 -6.13 12.38
N LYS A 148 -20.51 -7.09 13.24
CA LYS A 148 -21.51 -7.83 14.03
C LYS A 148 -21.14 -7.82 15.51
N GLY A 149 -22.08 -7.41 16.34
CA GLY A 149 -21.99 -7.43 17.79
C GLY A 149 -21.97 -8.86 18.29
N LYS A 150 -21.04 -9.14 19.19
CA LYS A 150 -21.03 -10.37 19.97
C LYS A 150 -21.42 -10.05 21.42
N LYS A 151 -21.85 -11.08 22.16
CA LYS A 151 -22.02 -10.99 23.62
C LYS A 151 -20.78 -10.42 24.33
N VAL A 152 -19.59 -10.59 23.73
CA VAL A 152 -18.33 -9.94 24.12
C VAL A 152 -17.61 -9.42 22.85
N GLY A 153 -17.57 -8.10 22.66
CA GLY A 153 -16.81 -7.42 21.60
C GLY A 153 -17.50 -7.30 20.22
N ILE A 154 -16.76 -6.75 19.25
CA ILE A 154 -17.22 -6.52 17.87
C ILE A 154 -16.47 -7.46 16.93
N LYS A 155 -17.19 -8.27 16.15
CA LYS A 155 -16.60 -9.04 15.05
C LYS A 155 -16.66 -8.20 13.77
N THR A 156 -15.50 -7.92 13.19
CA THR A 156 -15.41 -7.32 11.85
C THR A 156 -15.01 -8.39 10.83
N SER A 157 -15.71 -8.44 9.71
CA SER A 157 -15.35 -9.23 8.52
C SER A 157 -15.36 -8.36 7.29
N TYR A 158 -14.55 -8.69 6.29
CA TYR A 158 -14.54 -8.00 5.00
C TYR A 158 -15.09 -8.93 3.95
N LEU A 159 -16.10 -8.46 3.22
CA LEU A 159 -16.74 -9.21 2.14
C LEU A 159 -16.36 -8.56 0.81
N GLN A 160 -16.27 -9.38 -0.22
CA GLN A 160 -15.99 -8.96 -1.58
C GLN A 160 -17.04 -9.55 -2.52
N SER A 161 -17.44 -8.76 -3.52
CA SER A 161 -18.44 -9.18 -4.49
C SER A 161 -18.15 -8.50 -5.83
N THR A 162 -18.45 -9.21 -6.91
CA THR A 162 -18.26 -8.72 -8.28
C THR A 162 -19.60 -8.63 -8.99
N GLY A 163 -19.84 -7.52 -9.68
CA GLY A 163 -21.06 -7.31 -10.47
C GLY A 163 -20.72 -7.01 -11.94
N LEU A 164 -21.62 -7.41 -12.84
CA LEU A 164 -21.44 -7.25 -14.28
C LEU A 164 -22.73 -6.76 -14.95
N ALA A 165 -22.68 -5.60 -15.60
CA ALA A 165 -23.76 -5.07 -16.45
C ALA A 165 -23.27 -4.91 -17.89
N VAL A 166 -24.15 -5.15 -18.86
CA VAL A 166 -23.82 -5.13 -20.29
C VAL A 166 -24.87 -4.33 -21.07
N GLY A 167 -24.44 -3.75 -22.18
CA GLY A 167 -25.35 -3.05 -23.10
C GLY A 167 -26.18 -3.99 -23.96
N GLY A 168 -27.25 -3.44 -24.56
CA GLY A 168 -28.22 -4.21 -25.33
C GLY A 168 -27.61 -5.04 -26.45
N SER A 169 -26.63 -4.48 -27.17
CA SER A 169 -25.92 -5.18 -28.25
C SER A 169 -25.08 -6.38 -27.76
N LEU A 170 -24.84 -6.50 -26.44
CA LEU A 170 -24.10 -7.60 -25.81
C LEU A 170 -24.99 -8.53 -24.97
N ALA A 171 -26.32 -8.39 -25.01
CA ALA A 171 -27.24 -9.15 -24.16
C ALA A 171 -27.11 -10.68 -24.31
N GLN A 172 -26.85 -11.15 -25.54
CA GLN A 172 -26.65 -12.58 -25.86
C GLN A 172 -25.18 -13.03 -25.79
N HIS A 173 -24.27 -12.16 -25.34
CA HIS A 173 -22.84 -12.49 -25.28
C HIS A 173 -22.56 -13.47 -24.14
N LYS A 174 -21.62 -14.40 -24.30
CA LYS A 174 -21.29 -15.44 -23.29
C LYS A 174 -20.94 -14.94 -21.87
N ILE A 175 -20.67 -13.64 -21.69
CA ILE A 175 -20.42 -13.03 -20.37
C ILE A 175 -21.72 -12.81 -19.57
N THR A 176 -22.88 -12.85 -20.23
CA THR A 176 -24.19 -12.71 -19.58
C THR A 176 -24.71 -14.05 -19.06
N ALA A 177 -24.13 -15.17 -19.50
CA ALA A 177 -24.46 -16.49 -19.01
C ALA A 177 -24.27 -16.59 -17.49
N ASN A 178 -25.25 -17.17 -16.80
CA ASN A 178 -25.24 -17.32 -15.35
C ASN A 178 -23.99 -18.07 -14.86
N ASP A 179 -23.59 -19.12 -15.56
CA ASP A 179 -22.40 -19.90 -15.23
C ASP A 179 -21.12 -19.07 -15.30
N PHE A 180 -20.98 -18.22 -16.34
CA PHE A 180 -19.83 -17.31 -16.44
C PHE A 180 -19.80 -16.32 -15.27
N ARG A 181 -20.95 -15.73 -14.92
CA ARG A 181 -21.06 -14.77 -13.82
C ARG A 181 -20.77 -15.39 -12.46
N ALA A 182 -21.30 -16.59 -12.20
CA ALA A 182 -21.03 -17.34 -10.97
C ALA A 182 -19.56 -17.75 -10.87
N ASP A 183 -18.96 -18.20 -11.98
CA ASP A 183 -17.56 -18.63 -12.01
C ASP A 183 -16.56 -17.49 -11.95
N LEU A 184 -16.96 -16.27 -12.34
CA LEU A 184 -16.03 -15.14 -12.47
C LEU A 184 -15.29 -14.87 -11.16
N GLN A 185 -16.03 -14.75 -10.06
CA GLN A 185 -15.46 -14.51 -8.73
C GLN A 185 -14.83 -15.76 -8.14
N ASN A 186 -15.48 -16.92 -8.27
CA ASN A 186 -15.01 -18.18 -7.67
C ASN A 186 -13.64 -18.60 -8.22
N LYS A 187 -13.40 -18.47 -9.52
CA LYS A 187 -12.13 -18.90 -10.10
C LYS A 187 -10.99 -17.89 -9.88
N ALA A 188 -11.33 -16.64 -9.56
CA ALA A 188 -10.36 -15.63 -9.17
C ALA A 188 -9.80 -15.82 -7.74
N THR A 189 -10.35 -16.72 -6.91
CA THR A 189 -9.81 -16.94 -5.55
C THR A 189 -8.47 -17.67 -5.51
N ASN A 190 -8.03 -18.24 -6.64
CA ASN A 190 -6.81 -19.04 -6.74
C ASN A 190 -5.52 -18.21 -6.87
N VAL A 191 -5.61 -16.88 -6.90
CA VAL A 191 -4.45 -15.99 -7.01
C VAL A 191 -4.10 -15.32 -5.68
N ASN A 192 -2.80 -15.13 -5.46
CA ASN A 192 -2.25 -14.80 -4.14
C ASN A 192 -2.06 -13.30 -3.87
N THR A 193 -2.25 -12.43 -4.87
CA THR A 193 -2.03 -10.99 -4.72
C THR A 193 -3.27 -10.19 -5.11
N LYS A 194 -3.43 -9.00 -4.51
CA LYS A 194 -4.54 -8.08 -4.82
C LYS A 194 -4.53 -7.64 -6.29
N ASP A 195 -3.35 -7.48 -6.88
CA ASP A 195 -3.16 -7.10 -8.28
C ASP A 195 -3.57 -8.24 -9.20
N ASP A 196 -3.13 -9.47 -8.90
CA ASP A 196 -3.54 -10.66 -9.67
C ASP A 196 -5.04 -10.91 -9.57
N TYR A 197 -5.64 -10.67 -8.40
CA TYR A 197 -7.08 -10.84 -8.22
C TYR A 197 -7.89 -9.90 -9.12
N ALA A 198 -7.52 -8.61 -9.15
CA ALA A 198 -8.16 -7.65 -10.04
C ALA A 198 -7.93 -8.01 -11.51
N ARG A 199 -6.70 -8.36 -11.88
CA ARG A 199 -6.36 -8.79 -13.26
C ARG A 199 -7.11 -10.05 -13.67
N ALA A 200 -7.23 -11.06 -12.80
CA ALA A 200 -7.96 -12.29 -13.06
C ALA A 200 -9.43 -12.00 -13.47
N LEU A 201 -10.11 -11.16 -12.70
CA LEU A 201 -11.51 -10.78 -12.97
C LEU A 201 -11.61 -9.99 -14.29
N ILE A 202 -10.79 -8.94 -14.44
CA ILE A 202 -10.87 -8.02 -15.57
C ILE A 202 -10.44 -8.70 -16.86
N TYR A 203 -9.36 -9.47 -16.85
CA TYR A 203 -8.80 -10.11 -18.05
C TYR A 203 -9.69 -11.23 -18.54
N ARG A 204 -10.39 -11.96 -17.66
CA ARG A 204 -11.34 -12.98 -18.08
C ARG A 204 -12.54 -12.38 -18.81
N VAL A 205 -13.07 -11.24 -18.34
CA VAL A 205 -14.11 -10.47 -19.05
C VAL A 205 -13.57 -9.91 -20.36
N HIS A 206 -12.38 -9.31 -20.35
CA HIS A 206 -11.72 -8.76 -21.52
C HIS A 206 -11.47 -9.82 -22.61
N GLN A 207 -10.90 -10.97 -22.24
CA GLN A 207 -10.67 -12.11 -23.13
C GLN A 207 -11.97 -12.60 -23.74
N SER A 208 -13.00 -12.72 -22.91
CA SER A 208 -14.32 -13.16 -23.34
C SER A 208 -14.92 -12.20 -24.38
N LEU A 209 -14.85 -10.89 -24.13
CA LEU A 209 -15.38 -9.83 -25.00
C LEU A 209 -14.62 -9.68 -26.33
N GLY A 210 -13.29 -9.72 -26.26
CA GLY A 210 -12.41 -9.51 -27.39
C GLY A 210 -12.13 -10.76 -28.20
N ASN A 211 -12.42 -11.94 -27.64
CA ASN A 211 -12.05 -13.24 -28.21
C ASN A 211 -10.52 -13.39 -28.41
N PHE A 212 -9.74 -12.69 -27.59
CA PHE A 212 -8.29 -12.57 -27.70
C PHE A 212 -7.54 -13.75 -27.08
N ALA A 213 -6.33 -14.04 -27.56
CA ALA A 213 -5.35 -14.94 -26.94
C ALA A 213 -6.00 -16.22 -26.35
N LYS A 214 -6.81 -16.92 -27.16
CA LYS A 214 -7.60 -18.10 -26.72
C LYS A 214 -6.73 -19.23 -26.18
N GLU A 215 -5.49 -19.29 -26.65
CA GLU A 215 -4.44 -20.20 -26.21
C GLU A 215 -4.00 -19.99 -24.76
N VAL A 216 -4.36 -18.85 -24.14
CA VAL A 216 -4.16 -18.59 -22.72
C VAL A 216 -5.49 -18.77 -21.98
N ALA A 217 -5.75 -19.96 -21.48
CA ALA A 217 -7.01 -20.27 -20.82
C ALA A 217 -7.12 -19.59 -19.44
N LEU A 218 -7.72 -18.39 -19.39
CA LEU A 218 -7.96 -17.65 -18.13
C LEU A 218 -9.18 -18.18 -17.34
N ASP A 219 -9.70 -19.35 -17.69
CA ASP A 219 -10.78 -19.97 -16.91
C ASP A 219 -10.32 -20.35 -15.51
N ASN A 220 -9.08 -20.79 -15.32
CA ASN A 220 -8.46 -20.98 -14.01
C ASN A 220 -7.23 -20.06 -13.91
N PRO A 221 -7.40 -18.78 -13.58
CA PRO A 221 -6.31 -17.82 -13.62
C PRO A 221 -5.25 -18.15 -12.57
N SER A 222 -3.98 -18.18 -13.00
CA SER A 222 -2.80 -18.13 -12.16
C SER A 222 -1.99 -16.87 -12.50
N SER A 223 -1.06 -16.47 -11.63
CA SER A 223 -0.18 -15.33 -11.92
C SER A 223 0.62 -15.55 -13.21
N GLU A 224 1.03 -16.80 -13.52
CA GLU A 224 1.72 -17.12 -14.77
C GLU A 224 0.82 -16.95 -15.99
N LEU A 225 -0.43 -17.45 -15.93
CA LEU A 225 -1.38 -17.33 -17.05
C LEU A 225 -1.80 -15.87 -17.30
N ILE A 226 -1.98 -15.08 -16.24
CA ILE A 226 -2.25 -13.65 -16.33
C ILE A 226 -1.08 -12.93 -17.03
N ALA A 227 0.17 -13.23 -16.64
CA ALA A 227 1.35 -12.65 -17.28
C ALA A 227 1.48 -13.08 -18.76
N LYS A 228 1.22 -14.35 -19.06
CA LYS A 228 1.22 -14.86 -20.44
C LYS A 228 0.16 -14.17 -21.31
N TYR A 229 -1.01 -13.89 -20.75
CA TYR A 229 -2.07 -13.17 -21.45
C TYR A 229 -1.66 -11.74 -21.81
N GLU A 230 -1.04 -11.03 -20.87
CA GLU A 230 -0.44 -9.70 -21.11
C GLU A 230 0.61 -9.77 -22.22
N GLU A 231 1.50 -10.76 -22.13
CA GLU A 231 2.58 -10.98 -23.09
C GLU A 231 2.07 -11.17 -24.52
N VAL A 232 1.14 -12.10 -24.73
CA VAL A 232 0.56 -12.39 -26.04
C VAL A 232 -0.10 -11.16 -26.67
N LEU A 233 -0.75 -10.32 -25.86
CA LEU A 233 -1.43 -9.13 -26.35
C LEU A 233 -0.53 -7.91 -26.49
N GLY A 234 0.79 -8.07 -26.31
CA GLY A 234 1.75 -6.97 -26.40
C GLY A 234 1.55 -5.92 -25.31
N VAL A 235 0.76 -6.24 -24.29
CA VAL A 235 0.65 -5.51 -23.01
C VAL A 235 1.57 -6.16 -21.97
N ALA A 236 2.52 -6.97 -22.45
CA ALA A 236 3.60 -7.55 -21.69
C ALA A 236 4.09 -6.48 -20.75
N SER A 237 4.24 -6.83 -19.49
CA SER A 237 4.94 -5.94 -18.60
C SER A 237 6.29 -5.59 -19.24
N GLN A 238 6.94 -4.55 -18.75
CA GLN A 238 8.39 -4.54 -18.83
C GLN A 238 8.96 -5.73 -17.99
N THR A 239 8.67 -6.97 -18.41
CA THR A 239 9.25 -8.25 -17.99
C THR A 239 10.31 -8.66 -19.01
N GLY A 240 10.99 -7.69 -19.60
CA GLY A 240 12.43 -7.69 -19.39
C GLY A 240 12.68 -6.77 -18.21
N ALA A 241 13.16 -7.27 -17.08
CA ALA A 241 14.09 -6.70 -16.08
C ALA A 241 14.38 -5.16 -15.96
N TRP A 242 13.51 -4.22 -16.33
CA TRP A 242 13.96 -2.85 -16.67
C TRP A 242 13.07 -1.69 -16.15
N ALA A 243 12.02 -1.94 -15.35
CA ALA A 243 11.26 -0.90 -14.63
C ALA A 243 11.80 -0.58 -13.20
N SER A 244 12.84 -1.28 -12.76
CA SER A 244 13.28 -1.23 -11.36
C SER A 244 14.47 -0.30 -11.19
N ALA A 245 14.37 1.00 -11.40
CA ALA A 245 15.15 1.93 -10.58
C ALA A 245 14.16 2.78 -9.81
N ARG A 246 13.86 2.38 -8.58
CA ARG A 246 13.09 3.26 -7.70
C ARG A 246 14.06 4.31 -7.20
N VAL A 247 13.88 5.55 -7.65
CA VAL A 247 14.43 6.68 -6.92
C VAL A 247 13.66 6.72 -5.62
N ILE A 248 14.36 6.53 -4.52
CA ILE A 248 13.74 6.64 -3.21
C ILE A 248 13.43 8.12 -3.02
N GLU A 249 12.16 8.50 -3.13
CA GLU A 249 11.74 9.82 -2.71
C GLU A 249 11.94 9.93 -1.20
N VAL A 250 12.88 10.79 -0.83
CA VAL A 250 13.02 11.31 0.52
C VAL A 250 12.05 12.48 0.61
N SER A 251 11.10 12.50 1.54
CA SER A 251 10.29 13.70 1.74
C SER A 251 11.19 14.85 2.21
N ASP A 252 10.98 16.07 1.71
CA ASP A 252 11.78 17.24 2.15
C ASP A 252 11.55 17.56 3.64
N ASN A 253 10.44 17.10 4.23
CA ASN A 253 10.10 17.29 5.64
C ASN A 253 10.95 16.42 6.59
N GLU A 254 11.50 15.30 6.12
CA GLU A 254 12.40 14.44 6.92
C GLU A 254 13.86 14.96 6.94
N LEU A 255 14.22 15.95 6.11
CA LEU A 255 15.59 16.47 6.00
C LEU A 255 15.96 17.48 7.10
N VAL A 256 14.99 17.90 7.92
CA VAL A 256 15.16 18.95 8.93
C VAL A 256 14.94 18.46 10.38
N ALA A 257 14.33 17.28 10.58
CA ALA A 257 13.68 16.93 11.85
C ALA A 257 14.46 15.98 12.80
N ASN A 258 15.79 15.91 12.76
CA ASN A 258 16.55 15.20 13.81
C ASN A 258 17.18 16.21 14.78
N LEU A 259 16.34 16.79 15.63
CA LEU A 259 16.73 17.60 16.77
C LEU A 259 17.55 16.78 17.79
N ALA A 260 18.48 17.47 18.41
CA ALA A 260 19.64 16.98 19.12
C ALA A 260 19.32 16.12 20.34
N LEU A 261 19.99 14.97 20.44
CA LEU A 261 20.34 14.33 21.72
C LEU A 261 21.82 13.96 21.62
N ALA A 262 22.56 14.09 22.74
CA ALA A 262 24.01 13.96 22.83
C ALA A 262 24.58 12.79 22.00
N GLN A 263 24.99 13.11 20.77
CA GLN A 263 25.45 12.14 19.78
C GLN A 263 26.81 11.62 20.21
N GLU A 264 27.00 10.30 20.17
CA GLU A 264 28.36 9.79 20.11
C GLU A 264 29.05 10.33 18.87
N THR A 265 30.34 10.60 18.99
CA THR A 265 31.16 10.97 17.85
C THR A 265 31.27 9.79 16.90
N TYR A 266 31.01 10.02 15.62
CA TYR A 266 31.16 9.02 14.57
C TYR A 266 31.76 9.68 13.34
N ASP A 267 32.52 8.89 12.58
CA ASP A 267 33.31 9.33 11.43
C ASP A 267 32.82 8.71 10.13
N GLY A 268 31.99 7.67 10.21
CA GLY A 268 31.44 7.01 9.05
C GLY A 268 30.06 6.42 9.25
N VAL A 269 29.52 5.91 8.16
CA VAL A 269 28.19 5.30 8.06
C VAL A 269 28.22 4.10 7.13
N MET A 270 27.17 3.27 7.20
CA MET A 270 26.99 2.14 6.29
C MET A 270 26.24 2.52 5.02
N THR A 271 26.75 2.12 3.85
CA THR A 271 25.94 2.11 2.61
C THR A 271 24.94 0.95 2.61
N PRO A 272 23.91 0.98 1.74
CA PRO A 272 23.02 -0.16 1.53
C PRO A 272 23.75 -1.44 1.10
N SER A 273 24.90 -1.32 0.42
CA SER A 273 25.77 -2.43 0.03
C SER A 273 26.66 -2.96 1.16
N GLY A 274 26.59 -2.40 2.37
CA GLY A 274 27.44 -2.82 3.50
C GLY A 274 28.85 -2.29 3.50
N LYS A 275 29.12 -1.23 2.73
CA LYS A 275 30.44 -0.59 2.65
C LYS A 275 30.51 0.59 3.59
N ALA A 276 31.49 0.56 4.47
CA ALA A 276 31.76 1.65 5.40
C ALA A 276 32.31 2.84 4.60
N ILE A 277 31.67 4.00 4.76
CA ILE A 277 32.08 5.24 4.11
C ILE A 277 32.23 6.38 5.10
N SER A 278 33.19 7.26 4.83
CA SER A 278 33.41 8.49 5.59
C SER A 278 32.29 9.50 5.37
N VAL A 279 31.90 10.19 6.44
CA VAL A 279 30.95 11.31 6.39
C VAL A 279 31.64 12.68 6.32
N SER A 280 32.96 12.74 6.12
CA SER A 280 33.75 13.99 6.12
C SER A 280 33.24 15.05 5.14
N ASN A 281 32.66 14.63 4.01
CA ASN A 281 32.11 15.48 2.96
C ASN A 281 30.58 15.65 3.03
N MET A 282 29.97 15.24 4.14
CA MET A 282 28.52 15.28 4.36
C MET A 282 28.18 16.19 5.54
N GLN A 283 27.03 16.84 5.49
CA GLN A 283 26.48 17.54 6.64
C GLN A 283 25.89 16.50 7.61
N LYS A 284 26.58 16.22 8.73
CA LYS A 284 26.20 15.14 9.68
C LYS A 284 24.74 15.23 10.18
N LYS A 285 24.19 16.45 10.32
CA LYS A 285 22.79 16.68 10.74
C LYS A 285 21.75 16.28 9.68
N SER A 286 22.17 16.19 8.41
CA SER A 286 21.28 15.86 7.28
C SER A 286 21.22 14.37 6.94
N LEU A 287 22.02 13.53 7.62
CA LEU A 287 22.10 12.11 7.32
C LEU A 287 20.76 11.43 7.64
N GLN A 288 20.25 10.71 6.66
CA GLN A 288 19.05 9.91 6.79
C GLN A 288 19.36 8.44 6.60
N PHE A 289 18.67 7.60 7.35
CA PHE A 289 18.91 6.17 7.37
C PHE A 289 17.64 5.41 6.99
N TRP A 290 17.84 4.24 6.41
CA TRP A 290 16.78 3.38 5.94
C TRP A 290 16.33 2.40 7.01
N LEU A 291 15.07 2.56 7.42
CA LEU A 291 14.45 1.76 8.46
C LEU A 291 14.31 0.29 8.06
N SER A 292 13.91 0.02 6.81
CA SER A 292 13.66 -1.32 6.27
C SER A 292 14.90 -2.01 5.68
N CYS A 293 16.07 -1.34 5.70
CA CYS A 293 17.28 -1.78 5.02
C CYS A 293 18.48 -1.72 5.96
N ASN A 294 18.26 -2.30 7.14
CA ASN A 294 19.22 -2.48 8.22
C ASN A 294 19.95 -1.19 8.60
N GLY A 295 19.25 -0.06 8.59
CA GLY A 295 19.77 1.21 9.06
C GLY A 295 20.90 1.80 8.24
N SER A 296 21.03 1.39 6.96
CA SER A 296 21.97 1.96 6.00
C SER A 296 21.63 3.40 5.64
N LEU A 297 22.61 4.17 5.17
CA LEU A 297 22.45 5.55 4.73
C LEU A 297 21.56 5.61 3.48
N LYS A 298 20.45 6.36 3.59
CA LYS A 298 19.45 6.60 2.55
C LYS A 298 19.77 7.85 1.72
N GLY A 299 20.21 8.91 2.38
CA GLY A 299 20.44 10.21 1.75
C GLY A 299 21.04 11.23 2.71
N PHE A 300 21.51 12.34 2.15
CA PHE A 300 22.21 13.40 2.87
C PHE A 300 22.37 14.67 2.03
N ILE A 301 22.76 15.76 2.68
CA ILE A 301 23.25 16.99 2.04
C ILE A 301 24.78 16.96 2.09
N GLY A 302 25.41 17.10 0.92
CA GLY A 302 26.86 17.25 0.82
C GLY A 302 27.31 18.61 1.35
N LYS A 303 28.59 18.74 1.74
CA LYS A 303 29.15 20.06 2.10
C LYS A 303 29.10 21.08 0.95
N ASN A 304 28.96 20.60 -0.28
CA ASN A 304 28.69 21.40 -1.47
C ASN A 304 27.22 21.88 -1.60
N GLY A 305 26.38 21.67 -0.58
CA GLY A 305 24.96 22.06 -0.56
C GLY A 305 24.03 21.18 -1.40
N LYS A 306 24.57 20.23 -2.17
CA LYS A 306 23.77 19.36 -3.03
C LYS A 306 23.13 18.23 -2.23
N LYS A 307 21.87 17.91 -2.56
CA LYS A 307 21.10 16.82 -1.94
C LYS A 307 21.33 15.51 -2.70
N TYR A 308 21.79 14.48 -2.00
CA TYR A 308 22.05 13.15 -2.56
C TYR A 308 21.14 12.08 -1.94
N VAL A 309 20.70 11.14 -2.76
CA VAL A 309 19.88 9.98 -2.35
C VAL A 309 20.43 8.69 -2.96
N ALA A 310 20.24 7.57 -2.26
CA ALA A 310 20.61 6.26 -2.75
C ALA A 310 19.78 5.91 -4.00
N LEU A 311 20.45 5.45 -5.06
CA LEU A 311 19.82 4.85 -6.24
C LEU A 311 19.94 3.34 -6.18
N ILE A 312 18.81 2.67 -6.38
CA ILE A 312 18.71 1.22 -6.20
C ILE A 312 17.91 0.60 -7.31
N ARG A 313 18.42 -0.54 -7.78
CA ARG A 313 17.70 -1.47 -8.63
C ARG A 313 17.01 -2.52 -7.76
N PRO A 314 15.70 -2.39 -7.45
CA PRO A 314 15.01 -3.43 -6.69
C PRO A 314 15.01 -4.77 -7.43
N ALA A 315 14.98 -5.85 -6.66
CA ALA A 315 14.61 -7.18 -7.15
C ALA A 315 13.21 -7.52 -6.65
N ASN A 316 12.37 -8.06 -7.54
CA ASN A 316 11.01 -8.48 -7.23
C ASN A 316 10.16 -7.39 -6.53
N GLY A 317 10.32 -6.12 -6.94
CA GLY A 317 9.56 -4.98 -6.40
C GLY A 317 9.98 -4.52 -5.00
N THR A 318 10.93 -5.18 -4.34
CA THR A 318 11.41 -4.82 -2.99
C THR A 318 12.71 -4.02 -3.05
N SER A 319 12.75 -2.89 -2.36
CA SER A 319 13.94 -2.01 -2.34
C SER A 319 15.13 -2.61 -1.60
N CYS A 320 14.91 -3.62 -0.74
CA CYS A 320 15.93 -4.17 0.17
C CYS A 320 15.84 -5.70 0.32
N GLY A 321 15.33 -6.38 -0.70
CA GLY A 321 15.28 -7.85 -0.76
C GLY A 321 16.49 -8.46 -1.45
N SER A 322 16.61 -9.79 -1.35
CA SER A 322 17.62 -10.58 -2.06
C SER A 322 17.58 -10.26 -3.56
N GLY A 323 18.74 -9.92 -4.14
CA GLY A 323 18.90 -9.56 -5.54
C GLY A 323 18.80 -8.06 -5.86
N ALA A 324 18.42 -7.21 -4.90
CA ALA A 324 18.42 -5.76 -5.12
C ALA A 324 19.86 -5.22 -5.19
N GLU A 325 20.11 -4.25 -6.08
CA GLU A 325 21.44 -3.67 -6.31
C GLU A 325 21.48 -2.19 -5.94
N PHE A 326 22.42 -1.79 -5.09
CA PHE A 326 22.74 -0.40 -4.81
C PHE A 326 23.70 0.13 -5.88
N LEU A 327 23.33 1.25 -6.51
CA LEU A 327 24.02 1.82 -7.66
C LEU A 327 24.93 3.00 -7.28
N GLY A 328 24.67 3.63 -6.13
CA GLY A 328 25.41 4.78 -5.62
C GLY A 328 24.49 5.89 -5.11
N TYR A 329 25.05 7.04 -4.76
CA TYR A 329 24.28 8.23 -4.38
C TYR A 329 24.25 9.23 -5.53
N TYR A 330 23.05 9.71 -5.88
CA TYR A 330 22.83 10.62 -7.00
C TYR A 330 22.04 11.85 -6.56
N LEU A 331 22.12 12.93 -7.33
CA LEU A 331 21.36 14.16 -7.04
C LEU A 331 19.86 13.89 -6.99
N LYS A 332 19.24 14.20 -5.85
CA LYS A 332 17.83 13.93 -5.56
C LYS A 332 16.87 14.51 -6.62
N GLY A 333 17.06 15.78 -6.97
CA GLY A 333 16.20 16.47 -7.92
C GLY A 333 16.25 15.88 -9.34
N LEU A 334 17.46 15.60 -9.83
CA LEU A 334 17.66 15.01 -11.15
C LEU A 334 17.18 13.57 -11.20
N ALA A 335 17.43 12.78 -10.14
CA ALA A 335 16.91 11.43 -10.02
C ALA A 335 15.38 11.39 -10.21
N ALA A 336 14.65 12.21 -9.44
CA ALA A 336 13.19 12.31 -9.52
C ALA A 336 12.71 12.77 -10.91
N GLN A 337 13.41 13.75 -11.51
CA GLN A 337 13.10 14.23 -12.85
C GLN A 337 13.29 13.15 -13.92
N HIS A 338 14.38 12.36 -13.85
CA HIS A 338 14.63 11.29 -14.82
C HIS A 338 13.61 10.16 -14.73
N VAL A 339 13.16 9.81 -13.51
CA VAL A 339 12.06 8.85 -13.33
C VAL A 339 10.78 9.39 -13.97
N LYS A 340 10.40 10.64 -13.66
CA LYS A 340 9.21 11.27 -14.23
C LYS A 340 9.24 11.32 -15.77
N LEU A 341 10.39 11.67 -16.36
CA LEU A 341 10.56 11.69 -17.81
C LEU A 341 10.47 10.29 -18.44
N SER A 342 10.99 9.27 -17.75
CA SER A 342 10.90 7.88 -18.19
C SER A 342 9.48 7.32 -18.09
N GLU A 343 8.74 7.67 -17.04
CA GLU A 343 7.32 7.34 -16.89
C GLU A 343 6.47 7.99 -17.99
N GLN A 344 6.77 9.24 -18.34
CA GLN A 344 6.06 9.98 -19.39
C GLN A 344 6.37 9.48 -20.80
N ASN A 345 7.64 9.12 -21.10
CA ASN A 345 8.04 8.63 -22.41
C ASN A 345 9.25 7.66 -22.30
N PRO A 346 8.98 6.36 -22.04
CA PRO A 346 10.03 5.38 -21.77
C PRO A 346 10.87 5.04 -22.99
N ALA A 347 10.32 5.17 -24.21
CA ALA A 347 11.05 4.93 -25.45
C ALA A 347 12.12 6.01 -25.71
N LYS A 348 11.82 7.26 -25.38
CA LYS A 348 12.75 8.39 -25.56
C LYS A 348 13.73 8.54 -24.40
N TYR A 349 13.29 8.23 -23.18
CA TYR A 349 14.08 8.38 -21.96
C TYR A 349 14.17 7.06 -21.18
N PRO A 350 14.78 6.01 -21.74
CA PRO A 350 14.94 4.76 -21.02
C PRO A 350 15.92 4.97 -19.86
N VAL A 351 15.54 4.64 -18.63
CA VAL A 351 16.43 4.72 -17.45
C VAL A 351 17.64 3.80 -17.59
N TRP A 352 17.46 2.70 -18.30
CA TRP A 352 18.45 1.66 -18.50
C TRP A 352 18.68 1.44 -20.00
N VAL A 353 19.93 1.23 -20.41
CA VAL A 353 20.30 0.85 -21.78
C VAL A 353 21.07 -0.47 -21.81
N LYS A 354 20.84 -1.26 -22.86
CA LYS A 354 21.58 -2.49 -23.11
C LYS A 354 22.86 -2.16 -23.87
N THR A 355 23.99 -2.51 -23.29
CA THR A 355 25.30 -2.35 -23.93
C THR A 355 25.96 -3.72 -23.97
N GLY A 356 25.84 -4.39 -25.13
CA GLY A 356 26.24 -5.80 -25.29
C GLY A 356 25.38 -6.74 -24.43
N SER A 357 26.03 -7.60 -23.64
CA SER A 357 25.36 -8.52 -22.71
C SER A 357 24.98 -7.88 -21.36
N LYS A 358 25.33 -6.60 -21.13
CA LYS A 358 25.17 -5.93 -19.83
C LYS A 358 24.09 -4.85 -19.88
N VAL A 359 23.32 -4.78 -18.78
CA VAL A 359 22.32 -3.74 -18.50
C VAL A 359 22.97 -2.64 -17.67
N ARG A 360 22.85 -1.37 -18.09
CA ARG A 360 23.44 -0.24 -17.36
C ARG A 360 22.50 0.95 -17.34
N LEU A 361 22.65 1.83 -16.34
CA LEU A 361 21.93 3.10 -16.33
C LEU A 361 22.26 3.86 -17.61
N ASN A 362 21.26 4.50 -18.19
CA ASN A 362 21.41 5.27 -19.41
C ASN A 362 22.36 6.44 -19.15
N PRO A 363 23.56 6.46 -19.78
CA PRO A 363 24.54 7.51 -19.55
C PRO A 363 24.09 8.88 -20.07
N ALA A 364 23.11 8.93 -20.98
CA ALA A 364 22.51 10.19 -21.44
C ALA A 364 21.61 10.83 -20.37
N LEU A 365 21.00 10.02 -19.49
CA LEU A 365 20.21 10.49 -18.36
C LEU A 365 21.09 10.66 -17.11
N PHE A 366 21.84 9.63 -16.74
CA PHE A 366 22.60 9.58 -15.48
C PHE A 366 24.06 10.01 -15.68
N LYS A 367 24.27 11.31 -15.87
CA LYS A 367 25.61 11.85 -16.12
C LYS A 367 26.58 11.67 -14.94
N PRO A 368 27.87 11.34 -15.17
CA PRO A 368 28.88 11.09 -14.13
C PRO A 368 29.03 12.19 -13.07
N GLU A 369 28.95 13.45 -13.46
CA GLU A 369 29.14 14.63 -12.60
C GLU A 369 28.06 14.82 -11.52
N ASN A 370 26.92 14.13 -11.66
CA ASN A 370 25.79 14.20 -10.73
C ASN A 370 25.82 13.09 -9.67
N TRP A 371 26.78 12.17 -9.76
CA TRP A 371 27.02 11.17 -8.72
C TRP A 371 27.80 11.78 -7.56
N PHE A 372 27.56 11.30 -6.35
CA PHE A 372 28.41 11.65 -5.22
C PHE A 372 29.82 11.07 -5.43
N PRO A 373 30.89 11.89 -5.35
CA PRO A 373 32.24 11.45 -5.69
C PRO A 373 32.74 10.35 -4.75
N THR A 374 33.12 9.22 -5.33
CA THR A 374 33.64 8.04 -4.60
C THR A 374 35.12 8.12 -4.25
N GLN A 375 35.81 9.20 -4.62
CA GLN A 375 37.25 9.36 -4.40
C GLN A 375 37.59 9.70 -2.94
N ASN A 376 36.65 10.27 -2.17
CA ASN A 376 36.92 10.82 -0.82
C ASN A 376 36.03 10.22 0.28
N ILE A 377 35.67 8.95 0.15
CA ILE A 377 34.72 8.26 1.05
C ILE A 377 35.37 7.13 1.86
N ILE A 378 36.69 6.99 1.79
CA ILE A 378 37.41 5.95 2.52
C ILE A 378 37.27 6.25 4.03
N LEU A 379 36.78 5.26 4.78
CA LEU A 379 36.78 5.30 6.23
C LEU A 379 37.96 4.46 6.73
N GLU A 380 38.84 5.07 7.50
CA GLU A 380 39.99 4.40 8.10
C GLU A 380 39.56 3.30 9.09
N LYS A 381 40.47 2.35 9.35
CA LYS A 381 40.27 1.31 10.36
C LYS A 381 40.09 1.96 11.74
N ASN A 382 39.30 1.33 12.61
CA ASN A 382 38.99 1.76 13.97
C ASN A 382 38.18 3.07 14.08
N LYS A 383 37.84 3.73 12.98
CA LYS A 383 36.91 4.86 12.99
C LYS A 383 35.50 4.39 13.32
N ARG A 384 34.76 5.22 14.05
CA ARG A 384 33.44 4.86 14.58
C ARG A 384 32.37 5.02 13.50
N LEU A 385 31.63 3.95 13.28
CA LEU A 385 30.51 3.86 12.35
C LEU A 385 29.20 4.18 13.06
N ARG A 386 28.21 4.63 12.28
CA ARG A 386 26.83 4.80 12.72
C ARG A 386 25.86 4.15 11.73
N ALA A 387 24.87 3.44 12.26
CA ALA A 387 23.66 3.01 11.56
C ALA A 387 22.44 3.30 12.44
N ARG A 388 21.25 3.31 11.85
CA ARG A 388 20.00 3.54 12.61
C ARG A 388 18.89 2.60 12.18
N LYS A 389 18.45 1.73 13.09
CA LYS A 389 17.35 0.79 12.83
C LYS A 389 16.05 1.22 13.52
N TYR A 390 14.91 0.82 12.95
CA TYR A 390 13.62 0.93 13.62
C TYR A 390 13.53 -0.11 14.74
N ARG A 391 12.93 0.28 15.85
CA ARG A 391 12.52 -0.67 16.88
C ARG A 391 11.08 -0.39 17.28
N LYS A 392 10.36 -1.42 17.70
CA LYS A 392 9.09 -1.20 18.42
C LYS A 392 9.41 -0.50 19.77
N PRO A 393 8.54 0.40 20.27
CA PRO A 393 8.68 0.95 21.61
C PRO A 393 8.93 -0.15 22.64
N TYR A 394 9.82 0.10 23.60
CA TYR A 394 10.01 -0.84 24.70
C TYR A 394 8.88 -0.66 25.69
N LEU A 395 8.16 -1.76 25.95
CA LEU A 395 7.20 -1.84 27.04
C LEU A 395 7.92 -2.38 28.26
N ASN A 396 8.98 -1.71 28.70
CA ASN A 396 9.67 -2.08 29.93
C ASN A 396 8.93 -1.45 31.12
N SER A 397 7.68 -1.88 31.29
CA SER A 397 6.88 -1.60 32.46
C SER A 397 6.67 -2.93 33.16
N VAL A 398 6.83 -2.94 34.49
CA VAL A 398 6.58 -4.08 35.36
C VAL A 398 5.17 -4.68 35.16
N TYR A 399 4.28 -3.91 34.53
CA TYR A 399 2.88 -4.24 34.28
C TYR A 399 2.58 -4.70 32.83
N ILE A 400 3.56 -4.81 31.93
CA ILE A 400 3.34 -5.04 30.48
C ILE A 400 4.26 -6.12 29.90
N ASN A 401 4.42 -7.26 30.59
CA ASN A 401 5.21 -8.39 30.08
C ASN A 401 4.47 -9.28 29.07
N SER A 402 3.21 -9.00 28.69
CA SER A 402 2.40 -9.82 27.77
C SER A 402 1.73 -9.05 26.62
N ALA A 403 2.36 -7.96 26.16
CA ALA A 403 1.81 -7.04 25.15
C ALA A 403 1.39 -7.68 23.82
N ASP A 404 2.06 -8.76 23.39
CA ASP A 404 1.77 -9.40 22.10
C ASP A 404 0.46 -10.20 22.10
N MET A 405 -0.09 -10.54 23.27
CA MET A 405 -1.35 -11.28 23.40
C MET A 405 -2.58 -10.42 23.73
N SER A 406 -2.41 -9.13 24.04
CA SER A 406 -3.47 -8.31 24.64
C SER A 406 -4.17 -7.33 23.68
N GLY A 407 -3.82 -7.32 22.39
CA GLY A 407 -4.38 -6.33 21.44
C GLY A 407 -3.88 -4.89 21.68
N PHE A 408 -2.92 -4.72 22.58
CA PHE A 408 -2.31 -3.46 22.97
C PHE A 408 -1.72 -2.67 21.78
N TRP A 409 -1.06 -3.37 20.85
CA TRP A 409 -0.52 -2.75 19.63
C TRP A 409 -1.61 -2.19 18.71
N SER A 410 -2.79 -2.80 18.67
CA SER A 410 -3.94 -2.30 17.90
C SER A 410 -4.48 -1.01 18.53
N LEU A 411 -4.58 -0.96 19.86
CA LEU A 411 -5.00 0.24 20.58
C LEU A 411 -4.07 1.44 20.31
N LEU A 412 -2.76 1.24 20.41
CA LEU A 412 -1.80 2.31 20.12
C LEU A 412 -1.86 2.77 18.65
N LYS A 413 -2.17 1.85 17.72
CA LYS A 413 -2.35 2.16 16.29
C LYS A 413 -3.61 3.00 16.07
N ASP A 414 -4.71 2.65 16.73
CA ASP A 414 -5.98 3.37 16.65
C ASP A 414 -5.89 4.77 17.27
N LEU A 415 -5.11 4.92 18.35
CA LEU A 415 -4.77 6.22 18.95
C LEU A 415 -3.75 7.03 18.13
N GLN A 416 -3.26 6.48 17.01
CA GLN A 416 -2.16 7.02 16.20
C GLN A 416 -0.85 7.28 16.96
N VAL A 417 -0.69 6.76 18.17
CA VAL A 417 0.54 6.82 18.98
C VAL A 417 1.65 6.01 18.32
N VAL A 418 1.33 4.98 17.54
CA VAL A 418 2.32 4.18 16.78
C VAL A 418 3.00 4.96 15.64
N LYS A 419 2.52 6.17 15.29
CA LYS A 419 3.21 7.01 14.29
C LYS A 419 4.53 7.59 14.79
N THR A 420 4.79 7.63 16.10
CA THR A 420 6.10 8.03 16.62
C THR A 420 7.11 6.90 16.44
N VAL A 421 8.03 7.10 15.52
CA VAL A 421 9.08 6.17 15.11
C VAL A 421 10.14 6.07 16.21
N CYS A 422 10.24 4.92 16.88
CA CYS A 422 11.36 4.64 17.78
C CYS A 422 12.57 4.13 16.97
N TYR A 423 13.76 4.60 17.32
CA TYR A 423 14.97 4.20 16.63
C TYR A 423 16.13 3.90 17.58
N GLU A 424 16.95 2.95 17.17
CA GLU A 424 18.22 2.66 17.81
C GLU A 424 19.35 3.13 16.91
N ASP A 425 20.12 4.10 17.40
CA ASP A 425 21.41 4.45 16.83
C ASP A 425 22.42 3.40 17.30
N ILE A 426 23.06 2.72 16.35
CA ILE A 426 24.06 1.68 16.59
C ILE A 426 25.41 2.24 16.17
N TYR A 427 26.39 2.10 17.06
CA TYR A 427 27.77 2.53 16.84
C TYR A 427 28.73 1.38 17.06
N TRP A 428 29.73 1.24 16.19
CA TRP A 428 30.80 0.25 16.32
C TRP A 428 32.05 0.71 15.58
N ASN A 429 33.20 0.10 15.85
CA ASN A 429 34.43 0.44 15.16
C ASN A 429 34.56 -0.28 13.82
N ASN A 430 35.02 0.42 12.79
CA ASN A 430 35.33 -0.17 11.50
C ASN A 430 36.48 -1.18 11.62
N VAL A 431 36.18 -2.48 11.49
CA VAL A 431 37.15 -3.57 11.67
C VAL A 431 37.95 -3.91 10.41
N LEU A 432 37.54 -3.39 9.24
CA LEU A 432 38.19 -3.70 7.97
C LEU A 432 39.56 -3.02 7.92
N ALA A 433 40.61 -3.82 8.08
CA ALA A 433 41.97 -3.46 7.72
C ALA A 433 42.13 -3.58 6.19
N THR A 434 42.98 -2.73 5.64
CA THR A 434 43.60 -2.84 4.31
C THR A 434 42.87 -2.12 3.15
N PRO A 435 43.58 -1.18 2.49
CA PRO A 435 43.08 -0.35 1.41
C PRO A 435 43.11 -1.13 0.09
N SER A 436 41.96 -1.31 -0.54
CA SER A 436 41.91 -1.70 -1.95
C SER A 436 40.87 -0.85 -2.61
N ASN A 437 41.31 0.17 -3.37
CA ASN A 437 40.54 0.98 -4.33
C ASN A 437 39.02 0.78 -4.26
N ARG A 438 38.36 1.32 -3.22
CA ARG A 438 36.90 1.27 -3.09
C ARG A 438 36.22 2.31 -3.99
N SER A 439 36.63 2.37 -5.25
CA SER A 439 36.05 3.23 -6.29
C SER A 439 34.55 2.96 -6.52
N ASN A 440 34.05 1.83 -6.03
CA ASN A 440 32.69 1.35 -6.25
C ASN A 440 31.94 1.22 -4.92
N ILE A 441 31.16 2.22 -4.52
CA ILE A 441 30.15 2.09 -3.43
C ILE A 441 28.97 1.21 -3.82
N LYS A 442 28.82 0.91 -5.12
CA LYS A 442 27.81 0.00 -5.66
C LYS A 442 28.01 -1.46 -5.22
N GLY A 443 26.93 -2.23 -5.28
CA GLY A 443 26.91 -3.66 -5.01
C GLY A 443 25.53 -4.18 -4.60
N ALA A 444 25.41 -5.49 -4.41
CA ALA A 444 24.19 -6.11 -3.89
C ALA A 444 23.82 -5.54 -2.51
N ILE A 445 22.52 -5.37 -2.28
CA ILE A 445 22.01 -5.02 -0.96
C ILE A 445 21.95 -6.30 -0.14
N ASN A 446 22.76 -6.36 0.90
CA ASN A 446 22.76 -7.47 1.85
C ASN A 446 22.25 -6.97 3.20
N PRO A 447 21.28 -7.67 3.82
CA PRO A 447 20.90 -7.40 5.19
C PRO A 447 22.10 -7.59 6.12
N HIS A 448 22.57 -6.51 6.76
CA HIS A 448 23.59 -6.58 7.81
C HIS A 448 23.00 -7.06 9.13
N HIS A 449 23.60 -8.08 9.70
CA HIS A 449 23.33 -8.48 11.08
C HIS A 449 24.29 -7.70 12.00
N PHE A 450 23.74 -6.81 12.81
CA PHE A 450 24.50 -6.14 13.86
C PHE A 450 24.64 -7.09 15.03
N ASP A 451 25.87 -7.46 15.37
CA ASP A 451 26.15 -8.12 16.64
C ASP A 451 26.02 -7.10 17.78
N VAL A 452 24.78 -6.95 18.26
CA VAL A 452 24.41 -6.04 19.35
C VAL A 452 24.73 -6.60 20.74
N GLN A 453 25.23 -7.84 20.83
CA GLN A 453 25.64 -8.47 22.08
C GLN A 453 27.16 -8.40 22.31
N ASN A 454 27.91 -7.88 21.34
CA ASN A 454 29.34 -7.64 21.46
C ASN A 454 29.64 -6.38 22.29
N SER A 455 30.63 -6.44 23.19
CA SER A 455 31.09 -5.31 24.02
C SER A 455 31.66 -4.13 23.22
N ARG A 456 31.88 -4.28 21.91
CA ARG A 456 32.37 -3.23 21.00
C ARG A 456 31.26 -2.44 20.30
N THR A 457 30.00 -2.83 20.48
CA THR A 457 28.84 -2.17 19.88
C THR A 457 28.14 -1.32 20.94
N THR A 458 27.96 -0.03 20.67
CA THR A 458 27.14 0.84 21.52
C THR A 458 25.79 1.06 20.87
N VAL A 459 24.72 0.77 21.61
CA VAL A 459 23.34 0.98 21.15
C VAL A 459 22.73 2.11 21.97
N LYS A 460 22.43 3.23 21.31
CA LYS A 460 21.70 4.35 21.92
C LYS A 460 20.26 4.34 21.44
N GLN A 461 19.36 4.23 22.40
CA GLN A 461 17.92 4.21 22.16
C GLN A 461 17.38 5.63 22.22
N THR A 462 16.63 6.04 21.19
CA THR A 462 16.04 7.38 21.15
C THR A 462 14.57 7.28 20.81
N GLY A 463 13.75 7.94 21.62
CA GLY A 463 12.30 7.94 21.42
C GLY A 463 11.65 6.57 21.66
N CYS A 464 12.32 5.62 22.33
CA CYS A 464 11.80 4.29 22.64
C CYS A 464 11.02 4.20 23.96
N ASP A 465 11.02 5.29 24.74
CA ASP A 465 10.42 5.38 26.07
C ASP A 465 8.92 5.66 25.96
N PHE A 466 8.11 4.73 26.49
CA PHE A 466 6.64 4.78 26.40
C PHE A 466 6.05 6.06 26.99
N ASP A 467 6.59 6.54 28.10
CA ASP A 467 6.07 7.73 28.78
C ASP A 467 6.31 8.99 27.96
N LYS A 468 7.47 9.08 27.29
CA LYS A 468 7.80 10.18 26.38
C LYS A 468 6.98 10.15 25.10
N LEU A 469 6.67 8.95 24.59
CA LEU A 469 5.81 8.77 23.42
C LEU A 469 4.37 9.20 23.72
N LEU A 470 3.85 8.85 24.90
CA LEU A 470 2.51 9.24 25.34
C LEU A 470 2.40 10.76 25.52
N ALA A 471 3.41 11.39 26.14
CA ALA A 471 3.48 12.85 26.29
C ALA A 471 3.54 13.59 24.94
N SER A 472 4.29 13.06 23.96
CA SER A 472 4.34 13.62 22.60
C SER A 472 2.99 13.52 21.86
N ALA A 473 2.28 12.41 22.03
CA ALA A 473 0.94 12.21 21.46
C ALA A 473 -0.11 13.16 22.05
N GLN A 474 -0.02 13.46 23.36
CA GLN A 474 -0.88 14.46 24.01
C GLN A 474 -0.69 15.86 23.43
N ASN A 475 0.55 16.25 23.14
CA ASN A 475 0.85 17.57 22.56
C ASN A 475 0.43 17.72 21.09
N THR A 476 0.32 16.61 20.36
CA THR A 476 -0.04 16.61 18.93
C THR A 476 -1.52 16.32 18.66
N GLN A 477 -2.28 15.89 19.68
CA GLN A 477 -3.72 15.66 19.58
C GLN A 477 -4.49 16.39 20.71
N PRO A 478 -5.19 17.50 20.40
CA PRO A 478 -5.90 18.32 21.40
C PRO A 478 -7.01 17.59 22.17
N ARG A 479 -7.39 16.37 21.74
CA ARG A 479 -8.45 15.55 22.34
C ARG A 479 -7.95 14.53 23.37
N LEU A 480 -6.64 14.36 23.52
CA LEU A 480 -6.07 13.51 24.56
C LEU A 480 -5.82 14.34 25.81
N ALA A 481 -6.85 14.46 26.67
CA ALA A 481 -6.69 15.12 27.96
C ALA A 481 -5.71 14.35 28.86
N ALA A 482 -4.95 15.08 29.69
CA ALA A 482 -4.02 14.50 30.65
C ALA A 482 -4.74 13.44 31.53
N GLY A 483 -4.17 12.24 31.63
CA GLY A 483 -4.71 11.12 32.41
C GLY A 483 -5.62 10.13 31.66
N TRP A 484 -6.11 10.44 30.44
CA TRP A 484 -7.02 9.52 29.71
C TRP A 484 -6.35 8.25 29.17
N GLY A 485 -5.06 8.31 28.81
CA GLY A 485 -4.30 7.12 28.40
C GLY A 485 -4.13 6.10 29.52
N MET A 486 -4.03 6.57 30.77
CA MET A 486 -3.97 5.74 31.97
C MET A 486 -5.34 5.12 32.29
N LEU A 487 -6.44 5.86 32.11
CA LEU A 487 -7.82 5.39 32.34
C LEU A 487 -8.25 4.28 31.37
N LEU A 488 -7.88 4.38 30.08
CA LEU A 488 -8.06 3.31 29.09
C LEU A 488 -7.28 2.04 29.48
N TYR A 489 -6.06 2.21 29.95
CA TYR A 489 -5.21 1.13 30.46
C TYR A 489 -5.83 0.44 31.69
N PHE A 490 -6.25 1.20 32.71
CA PHE A 490 -6.91 0.65 33.90
C PHE A 490 -8.23 -0.06 33.59
N LYS A 491 -9.04 0.47 32.67
CA LYS A 491 -10.32 -0.16 32.29
C LYS A 491 -10.11 -1.51 31.60
N TYR A 492 -9.07 -1.64 30.77
CA TYR A 492 -8.73 -2.87 30.07
C TYR A 492 -8.12 -3.94 31.00
N VAL A 493 -7.28 -3.53 31.97
CA VAL A 493 -6.75 -4.42 33.02
C VAL A 493 -7.86 -4.91 33.95
N LYS A 494 -8.79 -4.04 34.33
CA LYS A 494 -9.93 -4.42 35.19
C LYS A 494 -10.83 -5.47 34.50
N THR A 495 -11.00 -5.41 33.19
CA THR A 495 -11.74 -6.44 32.43
C THR A 495 -10.98 -7.76 32.25
N ALA A 496 -9.65 -7.76 32.30
CA ALA A 496 -8.86 -9.00 32.25
C ALA A 496 -8.78 -9.73 33.61
N GLY A 497 -9.04 -9.02 34.72
CA GLY A 497 -8.96 -9.56 36.10
C GLY A 497 -10.27 -10.08 36.71
N ILE A 498 -11.43 -9.96 36.05
CA ILE A 498 -12.74 -10.36 36.63
C ILE A 498 -13.13 -11.82 36.30
N HIS A 499 -12.16 -12.66 35.94
CA HIS A 499 -12.37 -14.12 35.87
C HIS A 499 -11.30 -14.88 36.66
N LYS A 500 -11.17 -14.57 37.95
CA LYS A 500 -10.79 -15.55 38.98
C LYS A 500 -11.49 -15.21 40.30
N GLN A 501 -12.75 -15.62 40.39
CA GLN A 501 -13.36 -16.12 41.63
C GLN A 501 -14.38 -17.17 41.21
N ASN A 502 -13.88 -18.39 41.06
CA ASN A 502 -14.36 -19.59 41.73
C ASN A 502 -13.21 -20.60 41.72
#